data_AF-A0A5K0WT84-F1
#
_entry.id   AF-A0A5K0WT84-F1
#
_cell.length_a   1.000
_cell.length_b   1.000
_cell.length_c   1.000
_cell.angle_alpha   90.00
_cell.angle_beta   90.00
_cell.angle_gamma   90.00
#
_symmetry.space_group_name_H-M   'P 1'
#
loop_
_entity.id
_entity.type
_entity.pdbx_description
1 polymer ?
#
loop_
_entity_poly.entity_id
_entity_poly.type
_entity_poly.pdbx_seq_one_letter_code
_entity_poly.pdbx_strand_id
1 'polypeptide(L)' 'SKAGADCCDRCGCFETLPLQCFCNDIKSYCPPSCVKCGCTKSIPPQCKCADVNPSFCSTPCRPKP' A
#
# COMPACT_ATOMS: atom_id res chain seq x y z
N SER A 1 -17.62 -0.89 1.49
CA SER A 1 -16.19 -0.68 1.14
C SER A 1 -15.93 0.81 1.03
N LYS A 2 -15.11 1.39 1.90
CA LYS A 2 -14.84 2.84 1.89
C LYS A 2 -13.80 3.12 0.81
N ALA A 3 -14.26 3.56 -0.36
CA ALA A 3 -13.39 4.01 -1.44
C ALA A 3 -12.42 5.08 -0.88
N GLY A 4 -11.11 4.82 -0.94
CA GLY A 4 -10.06 5.70 -0.44
C GLY A 4 -9.25 5.17 0.76
N ALA A 5 -9.67 4.07 1.41
CA ALA A 5 -8.84 3.42 2.42
C ALA A 5 -7.67 2.63 1.79
N ASP A 6 -7.91 2.01 0.64
CA ASP A 6 -7.01 1.07 -0.04
C ASP A 6 -6.43 1.68 -1.33
N CYS A 7 -5.70 2.78 -1.19
CA CYS A 7 -5.01 3.43 -2.30
C CYS A 7 -3.49 3.25 -2.20
N CYS A 8 -2.80 3.28 -3.33
CA CYS A 8 -1.34 3.22 -3.43
C CYS A 8 -0.80 4.18 -4.50
N ASP A 9 0.10 5.09 -4.12
CA ASP A 9 0.81 5.95 -5.09
C ASP A 9 2.13 5.31 -5.59
N ARG A 10 2.80 4.53 -4.74
CA ARG A 10 4.11 3.90 -5.02
C ARG A 10 3.98 2.39 -5.19
N CYS A 11 3.38 1.95 -6.27
CA CYS A 11 3.31 0.52 -6.59
C CYS A 11 4.64 -0.04 -7.10
N GLY A 12 4.99 -1.26 -6.67
CA GLY A 12 6.00 -2.10 -7.34
C GLY A 12 5.43 -3.49 -7.63
N CYS A 13 5.74 -4.06 -8.78
CA CYS A 13 5.34 -5.43 -9.15
C CYS A 13 6.56 -6.25 -9.55
N PHE A 14 6.55 -7.54 -9.22
CA PHE A 14 7.51 -8.49 -9.77
C PHE A 14 7.14 -8.82 -11.22
N GLU A 15 8.15 -8.96 -12.08
CA GLU A 15 8.00 -9.32 -13.50
C GLU A 15 7.76 -10.84 -13.67
N THR A 16 6.80 -11.39 -12.93
CA THR A 16 6.43 -12.82 -12.93
C THR A 16 4.92 -13.00 -13.16
N LEU A 17 4.50 -14.14 -13.70
CA LEU A 17 3.07 -14.50 -13.82
C LEU A 17 2.72 -15.61 -12.79
N PRO A 18 1.70 -15.43 -11.92
CA PRO A 18 0.85 -14.25 -11.79
C PRO A 18 1.60 -13.03 -11.23
N LEU A 19 1.14 -11.83 -11.63
CA LEU A 19 1.69 -10.55 -11.17
C LEU A 19 1.53 -10.42 -9.65
N GLN A 20 2.67 -10.31 -8.99
CA GLN A 20 2.76 -10.09 -7.55
C GLN A 20 3.16 -8.63 -7.32
N CYS A 21 2.23 -7.81 -6.82
CA CYS A 21 2.48 -6.39 -6.58
C CYS A 21 2.39 -6.04 -5.10
N PHE A 22 3.15 -5.03 -4.69
CA PHE A 22 3.21 -4.52 -3.33
C PHE A 22 3.15 -3.00 -3.35
N CYS A 23 2.59 -2.42 -2.29
CA CYS A 23 2.55 -0.98 -2.12
C CYS A 23 3.74 -0.49 -1.29
N ASN A 24 4.52 0.45 -1.83
CA ASN A 24 5.65 1.08 -1.14
C ASN A 24 5.32 2.45 -0.55
N ASP A 25 4.04 2.78 -0.41
CA ASP A 25 3.65 3.97 0.33
C ASP A 25 4.13 3.86 1.79
N ILE A 26 4.67 4.97 2.28
CA ILE A 26 4.97 5.15 3.69
C ILE A 26 3.94 6.15 4.22
N LYS A 27 3.14 5.72 5.18
CA LYS A 27 2.04 6.49 5.79
C LYS A 27 2.18 6.41 7.31
N SER A 28 1.41 7.21 8.06
CA SER A 28 1.36 7.09 9.52
C SER A 28 0.52 5.89 10.00
N TYR A 29 -0.16 5.20 9.08
CA TYR A 29 -1.02 4.05 9.34
C TYR A 29 -1.00 3.10 8.13
N CYS A 30 -1.40 1.84 8.35
CA CYS A 30 -1.69 0.91 7.27
C CYS A 30 -3.19 0.87 6.96
N PRO A 31 -3.57 0.59 5.71
CA PRO A 31 -4.97 0.43 5.37
C PRO A 31 -5.56 -0.82 6.04
N PRO A 32 -6.88 -0.86 6.30
CA PRO A 32 -7.52 -1.97 6.99
C PRO A 32 -7.46 -3.30 6.22
N SER A 33 -7.26 -3.26 4.90
CA SER A 33 -7.02 -4.46 4.10
C SER A 33 -5.61 -5.04 4.27
N CYS A 34 -4.69 -4.28 4.87
CA CYS A 34 -3.32 -4.73 5.08
C CYS A 34 -3.23 -5.67 6.28
N VAL A 35 -2.96 -6.93 6.02
CA VAL A 35 -2.73 -7.97 7.02
C VAL A 35 -1.34 -7.80 7.63
N LYS A 36 -0.31 -7.59 6.80
CA LYS A 36 1.09 -7.42 7.25
C LYS A 36 1.49 -5.96 7.29
N CYS A 37 1.10 -5.27 8.37
CA CYS A 37 1.52 -3.90 8.62
C CYS A 37 2.79 -3.84 9.49
N GLY A 38 3.82 -3.14 9.01
CA GLY A 38 5.02 -2.83 9.81
C GLY A 38 5.18 -1.33 10.01
N CYS A 39 5.45 -0.90 11.25
CA CYS A 39 5.66 0.50 11.60
C CYS A 39 6.97 0.70 12.38
N THR A 40 7.64 1.83 12.14
CA THR A 40 8.74 2.29 13.01
C THR A 40 8.21 2.71 14.38
N LYS A 41 9.06 2.63 15.42
CA LYS A 41 8.76 3.11 16.78
C LYS A 41 9.00 4.62 16.95
N SER A 42 8.94 5.40 15.86
CA SER A 42 9.15 6.86 15.86
C SER A 42 7.84 7.62 16.10
N ILE A 43 7.94 8.93 16.39
CA ILE A 43 6.78 9.84 16.48
C ILE A 43 6.99 10.98 15.47
N PRO A 44 6.18 11.07 14.39
CA PRO A 44 5.13 10.14 14.00
C PRO A 44 5.68 8.77 13.55
N PRO A 45 4.86 7.70 13.61
CA PRO A 45 5.25 6.39 13.09
C PRO A 45 5.29 6.44 11.55
N GLN A 46 6.22 5.67 10.99
CA GLN A 46 6.30 5.43 9.56
C GLN A 46 5.92 3.97 9.32
N CYS A 47 4.75 3.77 8.73
CA CYS A 47 4.14 2.48 8.49
C CYS A 47 4.16 2.13 7.00
N LYS A 48 4.36 0.84 6.72
CA LYS A 48 4.36 0.25 5.38
C LYS A 48 3.55 -1.05 5.40
N CYS A 49 2.75 -1.24 4.35
CA CYS A 49 2.10 -2.52 4.11
C CYS A 49 3.05 -3.47 3.37
N ALA A 50 3.22 -4.69 3.90
CA ALA A 50 4.06 -5.73 3.31
C ALA A 50 3.24 -6.82 2.61
N ASP A 51 1.93 -6.63 2.45
CA ASP A 51 1.10 -7.53 1.67
C ASP A 51 1.43 -7.44 0.18
N VAL A 52 1.30 -8.59 -0.48
CA VAL A 52 1.43 -8.72 -1.92
C VAL A 52 0.04 -8.94 -2.49
N ASN A 53 -0.50 -7.93 -3.16
CA ASN A 53 -1.80 -7.98 -3.82
C ASN A 53 -1.79 -7.05 -5.05
N PRO A 54 -2.05 -7.56 -6.26
CA PRO A 54 -2.13 -6.74 -7.47
C PRO A 54 -3.21 -5.64 -7.38
N SER A 55 -4.24 -5.84 -6.58
CA SER A 55 -5.35 -4.89 -6.41
C SER A 55 -4.94 -3.58 -5.73
N PHE A 56 -3.84 -3.57 -4.97
CA PHE A 56 -3.35 -2.34 -4.34
C PHE A 56 -2.97 -1.27 -5.36
N CYS A 57 -2.54 -1.70 -6.54
CA CYS A 57 -2.05 -0.81 -7.59
C CYS A 57 -3.14 -0.29 -8.52
N SER A 58 -4.40 -0.68 -8.28
CA SER A 58 -5.54 -0.26 -9.09
C SER A 58 -6.05 1.14 -8.73
N THR A 59 -5.76 1.63 -7.52
CA THR A 59 -6.33 2.89 -7.01
C THR A 59 -5.22 3.85 -6.54
N PRO A 60 -4.96 4.95 -7.25
CA PRO A 60 -4.02 5.98 -6.78
C PRO A 60 -4.60 6.75 -5.58
N CYS A 61 -3.76 7.22 -4.66
CA CYS A 61 -4.21 7.98 -3.49
C CYS A 61 -4.45 9.46 -3.79
N ARG A 62 -3.71 10.00 -4.75
CA ARG A 62 -3.89 11.37 -5.21
C ARG A 62 -4.51 11.36 -6.61
N PRO A 63 -5.51 12.22 -6.87
CA PRO A 63 -5.92 12.46 -8.24
C PRO A 63 -4.71 12.98 -9.02
N LYS A 64 -4.46 12.42 -10.21
CA LYS A 64 -3.45 12.98 -11.10
C LYS A 64 -3.91 14.38 -11.55
N PRO A 65 -3.04 15.40 -11.48
CA PRO A 65 -3.36 16.74 -11.97
C PRO A 65 -3.65 16.76 -13.46
#